data_AF-C4GJM7-F1
#
_entry.id   AF-C4GJM7-F1
#
_cell.length_a   1.000
_cell.length_b   1.000
_cell.length_c   1.000
_cell.angle_alpha   90.00
_cell.angle_beta   90.00
_cell.angle_gamma   90.00
#
_symmetry.space_group_name_H-M   'P 1'
#
loop_
_entity.id
_entity.type
_entity.pdbx_description
1 polymer ?
#
loop_
_entity_poly.entity_id
_entity_poly.type
_entity_poly.pdbx_seq_one_letter_code
_entity_poly.pdbx_strand_id
1 'polypeptide(L)' 'MPYSARFDEHVTHVNVRVVGNERIISPANQVWDSFFLSGNTASADFMAERETAVQPERDGL' A
#
# COMPACT_ATOMS: atom_id res chain seq x y z
N MET A 1 -23.23 0.39 -3.98
CA MET A 1 -22.35 -0.69 -4.47
C MET A 1 -22.98 -2.04 -4.13
N PRO A 2 -23.04 -3.00 -5.07
CA PRO A 2 -23.29 -4.40 -4.77
C PRO A 2 -22.36 -4.92 -3.68
N TYR A 3 -22.76 -5.94 -2.93
CA TYR A 3 -21.97 -6.48 -1.83
C TYR A 3 -20.54 -6.87 -2.25
N SER A 4 -20.40 -7.52 -3.41
CA SER A 4 -19.12 -7.92 -4.01
C SER A 4 -18.22 -6.76 -4.44
N ALA A 5 -18.75 -5.54 -4.52
CA ALA A 5 -18.02 -4.34 -4.95
C ALA A 5 -17.90 -3.30 -3.83
N ARG A 6 -18.17 -3.68 -2.57
CA ARG A 6 -17.93 -2.81 -1.42
C ARG A 6 -16.45 -2.80 -1.08
N PHE A 7 -15.97 -1.62 -0.70
CA PHE A 7 -14.71 -1.53 0.02
C PHE A 7 -14.91 -1.98 1.47
N ASP A 8 -13.81 -2.35 2.13
CA ASP A 8 -13.80 -2.66 3.55
C ASP A 8 -14.28 -1.46 4.39
N GLU A 9 -14.79 -1.73 5.58
CA GLU A 9 -15.40 -0.72 6.46
C GLU A 9 -14.46 0.44 6.84
N HIS A 10 -13.15 0.21 6.83
CA HIS A 10 -12.15 1.23 7.15
C HIS A 10 -11.93 2.24 6.00
N VAL A 11 -12.42 1.96 4.79
CA VAL A 11 -12.28 2.85 3.63
C VAL A 11 -13.36 3.93 3.66
N THR A 12 -13.00 5.09 4.22
CA THR A 12 -13.90 6.26 4.35
C THR A 12 -13.71 7.29 3.25
N HIS A 13 -12.61 7.22 2.50
CA HIS A 13 -12.24 8.18 1.46
C HIS A 13 -11.85 7.43 0.17
N VAL A 14 -12.25 7.97 -0.98
CA VAL A 14 -11.96 7.39 -2.30
C VAL A 14 -11.50 8.45 -3.29
N ASN A 15 -10.61 8.05 -4.20
CA ASN A 15 -10.28 8.82 -5.39
C ASN A 15 -11.20 8.40 -6.53
N VAL A 16 -11.80 9.38 -7.21
CA VAL A 16 -12.64 9.14 -8.39
C VAL A 16 -11.93 9.70 -9.61
N ARG A 17 -11.64 8.82 -10.58
CA ARG A 17 -11.05 9.19 -11.86
C ARG A 17 -12.05 9.00 -12.99
N VAL A 18 -12.04 9.94 -13.93
CA VAL A 18 -12.90 9.95 -15.11
C VAL A 18 -12.08 9.50 -16.32
N VAL A 19 -12.53 8.43 -16.99
CA VAL A 19 -11.94 7.94 -18.24
C VAL A 19 -13.05 7.82 -19.27
N GLY A 20 -13.29 8.91 -20.02
CA GLY A 20 -14.46 9.03 -20.89
C GLY A 20 -15.76 8.83 -20.11
N ASN A 21 -16.50 7.79 -20.48
CA ASN A 21 -17.77 7.42 -19.83
C ASN A 21 -17.60 6.57 -18.56
N GLU A 22 -16.37 6.14 -18.25
CA GLU A 22 -16.09 5.33 -17.06
C GLU A 22 -15.82 6.18 -15.82
N ARG A 23 -16.11 5.59 -14.65
CA ARG A 23 -15.75 6.11 -13.33
C ARG A 23 -14.96 5.04 -12.58
N ILE A 24 -13.66 5.29 -12.41
CA ILE A 24 -12.77 4.40 -11.65
C ILE A 24 -12.71 4.92 -10.23
N ILE A 25 -13.11 4.09 -9.27
CA ILE A 25 -13.14 4.42 -7.85
C ILE A 25 -12.10 3.54 -7.15
N SER A 26 -11.18 4.16 -6.42
CA SER A 26 -10.17 3.47 -5.63
C SER A 26 -10.07 4.08 -4.23
N PRO A 27 -9.70 3.31 -3.18
CA PRO A 27 -9.42 3.88 -1.87
C PRO A 27 -8.45 5.06 -1.96
N ALA A 28 -8.75 6.16 -1.28
CA ALA A 28 -7.84 7.29 -1.18
C ALA A 28 -6.62 6.88 -0.34
N ASN A 29 -5.47 7.48 -0.64
CA ASN A 29 -4.21 7.31 0.10
C ASN A 29 -3.54 5.92 0.03
N GLN A 30 -4.04 5.00 -0.79
CA GLN A 30 -3.38 3.73 -1.11
C GLN A 30 -2.59 3.81 -2.42
N VAL A 31 -1.90 4.93 -2.63
CA VAL A 31 -1.01 5.14 -3.79
C VAL A 31 0.36 5.55 -3.28
N TRP A 32 1.40 5.17 -4.03
CA TRP A 32 2.80 5.46 -3.68
C TRP A 32 3.04 6.95 -3.40
N ASP A 33 2.45 7.83 -4.22
CA ASP A 33 2.53 9.28 -4.01
C ASP A 33 1.99 9.68 -2.64
N SER A 34 0.85 9.11 -2.21
CA SER A 34 0.29 9.43 -0.90
C SER A 34 1.17 8.92 0.23
N PHE A 35 1.78 7.75 0.10
CA PHE A 35 2.69 7.23 1.10
C PHE A 35 3.93 8.13 1.24
N PHE A 36 4.61 8.41 0.12
CA PHE A 36 5.86 9.19 0.12
C PHE A 36 5.66 10.69 0.37
N LEU A 37 4.51 11.27 0.02
CA LEU A 37 4.21 12.69 0.24
C LEU A 37 3.45 12.97 1.56
N SER A 38 3.11 11.93 2.34
CA SER A 38 2.34 12.10 3.60
C SER A 38 3.06 12.88 4.70
N GLY A 39 4.37 13.13 4.56
CA GLY A 39 5.19 13.80 5.58
C GLY A 39 5.49 12.94 6.81
N ASN A 40 4.83 11.79 6.96
CA ASN A 40 5.17 10.80 7.96
C ASN A 40 6.46 10.10 7.57
N THR A 41 7.48 10.21 8.40
CA THR A 41 8.77 9.56 8.20
C THR A 41 9.02 8.54 9.31
N ALA A 42 9.81 7.52 9.02
CA ALA A 42 10.37 6.67 10.07
C ALA A 42 11.22 7.51 11.04
N SER A 43 11.33 7.05 12.29
CA SER A 43 12.25 7.67 13.25
C SER A 43 13.70 7.45 12.82
N ALA A 44 14.61 8.28 13.34
CA ALA A 44 16.03 8.23 12.96
C ALA A 44 16.71 6.89 13.34
N ASP A 45 16.16 6.18 14.31
CA ASP A 45 16.62 4.89 14.83
C ASP A 45 15.84 3.69 14.27
N PHE A 46 14.81 3.92 13.45
CA PHE A 46 14.00 2.85 12.88
C PHE A 46 14.85 1.96 11.96
N MET A 47 14.98 0.67 12.31
CA MET A 47 15.79 -0.30 11.55
C MET A 47 17.25 0.14 11.36
N ALA A 48 17.84 0.78 12.39
CA ALA A 48 19.23 1.26 12.37
C ALA A 48 20.25 0.14 12.05
N GLU A 49 19.94 -1.10 12.42
CA GLU A 49 20.70 -2.28 12.02
C GLU A 49 19.78 -3.25 11.28
N ARG A 50 20.29 -3.80 10.17
CA ARG A 50 19.64 -4.88 9.43
C ARG A 50 20.42 -6.17 9.67
N GLU A 51 19.82 -7.10 10.40
CA GLU A 51 20.37 -8.44 10.53
C GLU A 51 20.48 -9.08 9.14
N THR A 52 21.70 -9.46 8.76
CA THR A 52 21.95 -10.15 7.50
C THR A 52 22.19 -11.62 7.83
N ALA A 53 21.12 -12.42 7.75
CA ALA A 53 21.25 -13.86 7.86
C ALA A 53 21.92 -14.41 6.59
N VAL A 54 23.02 -15.15 6.77
CA VAL A 54 23.60 -15.94 5.68
C VAL A 54 22.69 -17.14 5.46
N GLN A 55 21.99 -17.16 4.31
CA GLN A 55 21.17 -18.31 3.94
C GLN A 55 22.10 -19.46 3.53
N PRO A 56 22.05 -20.63 4.19
CA PRO A 56 22.84 -21.79 3.78
C PRO A 56 22.36 -22.29 2.40
N GLU A 57 23.26 -22.98 1.70
CA GLU A 57 22.89 -23.67 0.45
C GLU A 57 21.75 -24.64 0.73
N ARG A 58 20.73 -24.64 -0.13
CA ARG A 58 19.61 -25.58 0.02
C ARG A 58 20.09 -26.97 -0.39
N ASP A 59 19.91 -27.96 0.49
CA ASP A 59 20.15 -29.35 0.11
C ASP A 59 19.32 -29.69 -1.14
N GLY A 60 20.00 -30.22 -2.15
CA GLY A 60 19.39 -30.67 -3.40
C GLY A 60 18.39 -31.80 -3.13
N LEU A 61 17.25 -31.75 -3.83
CA LEU A 61 16.23 -32.79 -3.82
C LEU A 61 16.74 -34.10 -4.44
#